data_AF-A0A527GK47-F1
#
_entry.id   AF-A0A527GK47-F1
#
_cell.length_a   1.000
_cell.length_b   1.000
_cell.length_c   1.000
_cell.angle_alpha   90.00
_cell.angle_beta   90.00
_cell.angle_gamma   90.00
#
_symmetry.space_group_name_H-M   'P 1'
#
loop_
_entity.id
_entity.type
_entity.pdbx_description
1 polymer ?
#
loop_
_entity_poly.entity_id
_entity_poly.type
_entity_poly.pdbx_seq_one_letter_code
_entity_poly.pdbx_strand_id
1 'polypeptide(L)'
;QAYIAFAMQNPALYRLMFSAEEGRSTGLHLSDSALSVFEVTVELLRRGQAAGLIRNRPIQGQAATCWALLHGIAMLAIDGLLVPEKVGPNPLEAALDTLIEGLAVEQG
;
A
#
# COMPACT_ATOMS: atom_id res chain seq x y z
N GLN A 1 7.18 -4.02 -6.71
CA GLN A 1 6.91 -5.39 -7.21
C GLN A 1 7.16 -6.48 -6.18
N ALA A 2 8.24 -6.44 -5.38
CA ALA A 2 8.55 -7.47 -4.36
C ALA A 2 7.41 -7.74 -3.34
N TYR A 3 6.66 -6.71 -2.92
CA TYR A 3 5.53 -6.85 -1.99
C TYR A 3 4.37 -7.69 -2.57
N ILE A 4 3.98 -7.43 -3.82
CA ILE A 4 2.93 -8.18 -4.52
C ILE A 4 3.43 -9.59 -4.87
N ALA A 5 4.69 -9.73 -5.28
CA ALA A 5 5.29 -11.04 -5.52
C ALA A 5 5.31 -11.92 -4.24
N PHE A 6 5.62 -11.33 -3.09
CA PHE A 6 5.55 -12.01 -1.80
C PHE A 6 4.12 -12.43 -1.45
N ALA A 7 3.13 -11.54 -1.65
CA ALA A 7 1.72 -11.82 -1.42
C ALA A 7 1.20 -12.98 -2.30
N MET A 8 1.57 -12.98 -3.59
CA MET A 8 1.22 -14.03 -4.53
C MET A 8 1.91 -15.36 -4.24
N GLN A 9 3.15 -15.35 -3.75
CA GLN A 9 3.90 -16.56 -3.38
C GLN A 9 3.43 -17.15 -2.04
N ASN A 10 2.85 -16.32 -1.15
CA ASN A 10 2.44 -16.73 0.18
C ASN A 10 1.01 -16.26 0.51
N PRO A 11 -0.02 -16.61 -0.29
CA PRO A 11 -1.35 -16.03 -0.16
C PRO A 11 -2.05 -16.39 1.17
N ALA A 12 -1.82 -17.59 1.70
CA ALA A 12 -2.34 -17.99 3.00
C ALA A 12 -1.66 -17.23 4.16
N LEU A 13 -0.35 -16.98 4.08
CA LEU A 13 0.39 -16.19 5.06
C LEU A 13 0.02 -14.71 4.98
N TYR A 14 -0.16 -14.17 3.77
CA TYR A 14 -0.63 -12.81 3.55
C TYR A 14 -2.02 -12.65 4.16
N ARG A 15 -2.98 -13.51 3.79
CA ARG A 15 -4.32 -13.50 4.41
C ARG A 15 -4.27 -13.70 5.92
N LEU A 16 -3.38 -14.53 6.47
CA LEU A 16 -3.22 -14.71 7.92
C LEU A 16 -2.66 -13.46 8.61
N MET A 17 -1.66 -12.79 8.01
CA MET A 17 -1.08 -11.55 8.51
C MET A 17 -2.12 -10.44 8.63
N PHE A 18 -3.04 -10.33 7.67
CA PHE A 18 -4.04 -9.24 7.62
C PHE A 18 -5.42 -9.61 8.21
N SER A 19 -5.86 -10.87 8.18
CA SER A 19 -7.12 -11.30 8.84
C SER A 19 -7.02 -11.29 10.36
N ALA A 20 -5.81 -11.48 10.91
CA ALA A 20 -5.57 -11.32 12.34
C ALA A 20 -5.63 -9.85 12.79
N GLU A 21 -5.65 -8.88 11.85
CA GLU A 21 -5.77 -7.45 12.11
C GLU A 21 -7.24 -7.01 12.15
N GLU A 22 -8.12 -7.61 11.33
CA GLU A 22 -9.57 -7.35 11.34
C GLU A 22 -10.26 -7.81 12.63
N GLY A 23 -9.74 -8.84 13.30
CA GLY A 23 -10.31 -9.40 14.53
C GLY A 23 -9.82 -8.78 15.85
N ARG A 24 -8.79 -7.92 15.84
CA ARG A 24 -8.19 -7.36 17.06
C ARG A 24 -8.65 -5.95 17.34
N SER A 25 -9.87 -5.83 17.86
CA SER A 25 -10.41 -4.57 18.39
C SER A 25 -9.78 -4.11 19.73
N THR A 26 -8.76 -4.79 20.28
CA THR A 26 -8.25 -4.47 21.64
C THR A 26 -6.73 -4.58 21.85
N GLY A 27 -5.91 -4.72 20.80
CA GLY A 27 -4.46 -4.69 20.99
C GLY A 27 -3.69 -4.73 19.68
N LEU A 28 -3.03 -3.61 19.37
CA LEU A 28 -2.09 -3.47 18.24
C LEU A 28 -0.97 -4.50 18.39
N HIS A 29 -1.13 -5.65 17.75
CA HIS A 29 -0.02 -6.53 17.40
C HIS A 29 -0.18 -6.88 15.93
N LEU A 30 -0.09 -5.87 15.08
CA LEU A 30 0.39 -6.10 13.71
C LEU A 30 1.69 -6.91 13.85
N SER A 31 1.93 -7.90 12.99
CA SER A 31 3.25 -8.57 13.02
C SER A 31 4.36 -7.51 12.89
N ASP A 32 5.47 -7.64 13.64
CA ASP A 32 6.54 -6.63 13.68
C ASP A 32 7.00 -6.20 12.27
N SER A 33 6.95 -7.12 11.29
CA SER A 33 7.25 -6.86 9.89
C SER A 33 6.22 -5.97 9.18
N ALA A 34 4.92 -6.12 9.45
CA ALA A 34 3.88 -5.29 8.83
C ALA A 34 3.90 -3.85 9.41
N LEU A 35 4.11 -3.72 10.72
CA LEU A 35 4.39 -2.43 11.38
C LEU A 35 5.61 -1.76 10.76
N SER A 36 6.70 -2.51 10.59
CA SER A 36 7.95 -2.00 10.03
C SER A 36 7.78 -1.44 8.61
N VAL A 37 7.02 -2.12 7.74
CA VAL A 37 6.76 -1.64 6.36
C VAL A 37 5.87 -0.38 6.35
N PHE A 38 4.87 -0.32 7.22
CA PHE A 38 4.02 0.87 7.34
C PHE A 38 4.81 2.07 7.87
N GLU A 39 5.64 1.88 8.90
CA GLU A 39 6.51 2.93 9.45
C GLU A 39 7.52 3.46 8.42
N VAL A 40 8.12 2.59 7.60
CA VAL A 40 8.99 3.00 6.49
C VAL A 40 8.25 3.89 5.49
N THR A 41 6.98 3.57 5.21
CA THR A 41 6.13 4.36 4.30
C THR A 41 5.86 5.75 4.90
N VAL A 42 5.52 5.82 6.19
CA VAL A 42 5.33 7.09 6.91
C VAL A 42 6.59 7.96 6.86
N GLU A 43 7.75 7.37 7.11
CA GLU A 43 9.03 8.07 7.11
C GLU A 43 9.42 8.58 5.71
N LEU A 44 9.17 7.80 4.65
CA LEU A 44 9.37 8.23 3.27
C LEU A 44 8.49 9.42 2.92
N LEU A 45 7.20 9.36 3.26
CA LEU A 45 6.26 10.46 3.05
C LEU A 45 6.72 11.72 3.79
N ARG A 46 7.21 11.59 5.03
CA ARG A 46 7.70 12.71 5.85
C ARG A 46 8.91 13.38 5.22
N ARG A 47 9.88 12.58 4.72
CA ARG A 47 11.06 13.09 4.02
C ARG A 47 10.68 13.79 2.71
N GLY A 48 9.75 13.21 1.96
CA GLY A 48 9.26 13.80 0.70
C GLY A 48 8.56 15.14 0.93
N GLN A 49 7.76 15.27 2.00
CA GLN A 49 7.16 16.56 2.37
C GLN A 49 8.22 17.58 2.78
N ALA A 50 9.20 17.19 3.61
CA ALA A 50 10.29 18.06 4.04
C ALA A 50 11.16 18.54 2.86
N ALA A 51 11.29 17.72 1.81
CA ALA A 51 12.00 18.06 0.58
C ALA A 51 11.16 18.84 -0.45
N GLY A 52 9.87 19.11 -0.17
CA GLY A 52 8.96 19.78 -1.11
C GLY A 52 8.57 18.94 -2.34
N LEU A 53 8.84 17.62 -2.31
CA LEU A 53 8.52 16.69 -3.39
C LEU A 53 7.10 16.12 -3.27
N ILE A 54 6.60 16.00 -2.04
CA ILE A 54 5.27 15.50 -1.71
C ILE A 54 4.44 16.63 -1.13
N ARG A 55 3.17 16.72 -1.54
CA ARG A 55 2.20 17.69 -1.03
C ARG A 55 2.13 17.61 0.50
N ASN A 56 2.25 18.76 1.15
CA ASN A 56 2.10 18.89 2.61
C ASN A 56 0.64 18.67 3.02
N ARG A 57 0.33 17.45 3.47
CA ARG A 57 -0.99 17.02 3.96
C ARG A 57 -0.80 16.15 5.21
N PRO A 58 -1.86 15.89 6.01
CA PRO A 58 -1.75 15.02 7.17
C PRO A 58 -1.10 13.67 6.82
N ILE A 59 0.04 13.38 7.44
CA ILE A 59 0.91 12.26 7.08
C ILE A 59 0.20 10.91 7.23
N GLN A 60 -0.63 10.78 8.26
CA GLN A 60 -1.38 9.56 8.54
C GLN A 60 -2.39 9.27 7.43
N GLY A 61 -3.03 10.31 6.87
CA GLY A 61 -3.97 10.17 5.76
C GLY A 61 -3.28 9.68 4.49
N GLN A 62 -2.13 10.28 4.15
CA GLN A 62 -1.34 9.84 2.98
C GLN A 62 -0.79 8.42 3.16
N ALA A 63 -0.33 8.06 4.36
CA ALA A 63 0.13 6.71 4.66
C ALA A 63 -1.00 5.68 4.56
N ALA A 64 -2.19 6.01 5.08
CA ALA A 64 -3.37 5.16 4.95
C ALA A 64 -3.78 4.95 3.48
N THR A 65 -3.69 5.98 2.63
CA THR A 65 -3.93 5.83 1.18
C THR A 65 -2.94 4.89 0.52
N CYS A 66 -1.65 5.03 0.79
CA CYS A 66 -0.61 4.14 0.27
C CYS A 66 -0.86 2.69 0.69
N TRP A 67 -1.18 2.50 1.97
CA TRP A 67 -1.46 1.20 2.55
C TRP A 67 -2.70 0.53 1.93
N ALA A 68 -3.82 1.26 1.86
CA ALA A 68 -5.06 0.76 1.29
C ALA A 68 -4.90 0.32 -0.17
N LEU A 69 -4.14 1.09 -0.97
CA LEU A 69 -3.89 0.75 -2.37
C LEU A 69 -3.09 -0.56 -2.50
N LEU A 70 -1.96 -0.66 -1.81
CA LEU A 70 -1.09 -1.84 -1.87
C LEU A 70 -1.83 -3.08 -1.35
N HIS A 71 -2.59 -2.93 -0.26
CA HIS A 71 -3.39 -3.99 0.30
C HIS A 71 -4.50 -4.43 -0.67
N GLY A 72 -5.25 -3.49 -1.25
CA GLY A 72 -6.31 -3.78 -2.21
C GLY A 72 -5.79 -4.48 -3.46
N ILE A 73 -4.68 -4.01 -4.05
CA ILE A 73 -4.08 -4.67 -5.22
C ILE A 73 -3.59 -6.07 -4.88
N ALA A 74 -2.98 -6.28 -3.71
CA ALA A 74 -2.55 -7.61 -3.28
C ALA A 74 -3.73 -8.58 -3.13
N MET A 75 -4.83 -8.14 -2.49
CA MET A 75 -6.04 -8.97 -2.34
C MET A 75 -6.67 -9.31 -3.70
N LEU A 76 -6.80 -8.32 -4.59
CA LEU A 76 -7.30 -8.54 -5.95
C LEU A 76 -6.40 -9.50 -6.74
N ALA A 77 -5.08 -9.43 -6.56
CA ALA A 77 -4.13 -10.35 -7.20
C ALA A 77 -4.27 -11.78 -6.66
N ILE A 78 -4.38 -11.93 -5.33
CA ILE A 78 -4.58 -13.22 -4.66
C ILE A 78 -5.89 -13.88 -5.12
N ASP A 79 -6.94 -13.10 -5.30
CA ASP A 79 -8.26 -13.57 -5.73
C ASP A 79 -8.38 -13.75 -7.26
N GLY A 80 -7.32 -13.47 -8.03
CA GLY A 80 -7.32 -13.60 -9.48
C GLY A 80 -8.22 -12.58 -10.21
N LEU A 81 -8.51 -11.44 -9.58
CA LEU A 81 -9.45 -10.43 -10.07
C LEU A 81 -8.80 -9.34 -10.92
N LEU A 82 -7.47 -9.32 -11.03
CA LEU A 82 -6.72 -8.42 -11.90
C LEU A 82 -6.68 -8.94 -13.34
N VAL A 83 -7.87 -9.18 -13.93
CA VAL A 83 -8.00 -9.68 -15.31
C VAL A 83 -7.83 -8.55 -16.33
N PRO A 84 -7.00 -8.71 -17.39
CA PRO A 84 -6.70 -7.64 -18.33
C PRO A 84 -7.92 -6.98 -18.99
N GLU A 85 -8.98 -7.75 -19.21
CA GLU A 85 -10.23 -7.28 -19.81
C GLU A 85 -10.96 -6.26 -18.92
N LYS A 86 -10.73 -6.32 -17.60
CA LYS A 86 -11.38 -5.44 -16.61
C LYS A 86 -10.48 -4.29 -16.17
N VAL A 87 -9.19 -4.55 -15.98
CA VAL A 87 -8.27 -3.61 -15.33
C VAL A 87 -7.08 -3.19 -16.20
N GLY A 88 -7.04 -3.62 -17.46
CA GLY A 88 -5.95 -3.33 -18.39
C GLY A 88 -4.70 -4.20 -18.14
N PRO A 89 -3.65 -4.02 -18.96
CA PRO A 89 -2.49 -4.93 -18.95
C PRO A 89 -1.57 -4.78 -17.73
N ASN A 90 -1.47 -3.59 -17.15
CA ASN A 90 -0.53 -3.27 -16.06
C ASN A 90 -1.23 -2.57 -14.88
N PRO A 91 -2.21 -3.21 -14.21
CA PRO A 91 -3.05 -2.55 -13.21
C PRO A 91 -2.28 -2.05 -11.99
N LEU A 92 -1.19 -2.73 -11.60
CA LEU A 92 -0.33 -2.30 -10.49
C LEU A 92 0.43 -1.01 -10.82
N GLU A 93 0.98 -0.91 -12.03
CA GLU A 93 1.76 0.25 -12.47
C GLU A 93 0.87 1.49 -12.57
N ALA A 94 -0.27 1.36 -13.25
CA ALA A 94 -1.25 2.45 -13.37
C ALA A 94 -1.79 2.92 -12.01
N ALA A 95 -2.00 2.00 -11.06
CA ALA A 95 -2.41 2.33 -9.70
C ALA A 95 -1.32 3.10 -8.93
N LEU A 96 -0.05 2.72 -9.09
CA LEU A 96 1.07 3.42 -8.47
C LEU A 96 1.28 4.81 -9.08
N ASP A 97 1.15 4.95 -10.40
CA ASP A 97 1.23 6.25 -11.07
C ASP A 97 0.16 7.19 -10.55
N THR A 98 -1.09 6.71 -10.46
CA THR A 98 -2.21 7.48 -9.88
C THR A 98 -1.92 7.92 -8.44
N LEU A 99 -1.33 7.04 -7.62
CA LEU A 99 -0.95 7.37 -6.25
C LEU A 99 0.15 8.43 -6.21
N ILE A 100 1.19 8.28 -7.03
CA ILE A 100 2.33 9.20 -7.09
C ILE A 100 1.85 10.57 -7.56
N GLU A 101 1.02 10.66 -8.59
CA GLU A 101 0.40 11.91 -9.04
C GLU A 101 -0.43 12.57 -7.94
N GLY A 102 -1.16 11.78 -7.14
CA GLY A 102 -1.92 12.24 -5.97
C GLY A 102 -1.05 12.68 -4.78
N LEU A 103 0.21 12.28 -4.72
CA LEU A 103 1.17 12.66 -3.68
C LEU A 103 2.11 13.80 -4.10
N ALA A 104 2.56 13.81 -5.34
CA ALA A 104 3.58 14.73 -5.86
C ALA A 104 3.08 16.18 -5.89
N VAL A 105 3.96 17.14 -5.65
CA VAL A 105 3.64 18.56 -5.91
C VAL A 105 3.55 18.78 -7.43
N GLU A 106 2.53 19.51 -7.91
CA GLU A 106 2.46 19.88 -9.33
C GLU A 106 3.68 20.73 -9.67
N GLN A 107 4.48 20.29 -10.64
CA GLN A 107 5.51 21.14 -11.22
C GLN A 107 4.78 22.10 -12.16
N GLY A 108 4.74 23.37 -11.78
CA GLY A 108 4.19 24.45 -12.62
C GLY A 108 4.99 24.66 -13.90
#